data_AF-A0A0K6FKK3-F1
#
_entry.id   AF-A0A0K6FKK3-F1
#
_cell.length_a   1.000
_cell.length_b   1.000
_cell.length_c   1.000
_cell.angle_alpha   90.00
_cell.angle_beta   90.00
_cell.angle_gamma   90.00
#
_symmetry.space_group_name_H-M   'P 1'
#
loop_
_entity.id
_entity.type
_entity.pdbx_description
1 polymer ?
#
loop_
_entity_poly.entity_id
_entity_poly.type
_entity_poly.pdbx_seq_one_letter_code
_entity_poly.pdbx_strand_id
1 'polypeptide(L)'
;MRSLGAVLLVASSSLPSVLAAVHEMWWDVTYLNTNPDGLHERRVIGINGTWPPPPIEVSSNDTLVVHARNSLDIPTSLHHHGMFFPNRTHFDGAVGVSQCGIPPGQSFTYEVPILESAQWGSYWIHAHAS
;
A
#
# COMPACT_ATOMS: atom_id res chain seq x y z
N MET A 1 42.55 -52.50 -21.60
CA MET A 1 41.27 -52.18 -20.92
C MET A 1 41.49 -50.95 -20.05
N ARG A 2 41.00 -49.77 -20.47
CA ARG A 2 41.02 -48.54 -19.66
C ARG A 2 39.62 -47.94 -19.73
N SER A 3 38.90 -48.01 -18.62
CA SER A 3 37.57 -47.45 -18.46
C SER A 3 37.70 -45.94 -18.21
N LEU A 4 37.12 -45.12 -19.08
CA LEU A 4 36.96 -43.68 -18.87
C LEU A 4 35.63 -43.47 -18.14
N GLY A 5 35.71 -43.19 -16.84
CA GLY A 5 34.54 -42.78 -16.04
C GLY A 5 34.15 -41.36 -16.38
N ALA A 6 32.94 -41.14 -16.87
CA ALA A 6 32.37 -39.82 -17.06
C ALA A 6 31.93 -39.27 -15.70
N VAL A 7 32.55 -38.18 -15.26
CA VAL A 7 32.13 -37.41 -14.08
C VAL A 7 31.03 -36.45 -14.52
N LEU A 8 29.81 -36.67 -14.04
CA LEU A 8 28.68 -35.77 -14.26
C LEU A 8 28.75 -34.63 -13.24
N LEU A 9 29.15 -33.43 -13.67
CA LEU A 9 29.03 -32.22 -12.84
C LEU A 9 27.56 -31.81 -12.79
N VAL A 10 26.92 -31.98 -11.63
CA VAL A 10 25.62 -31.39 -11.33
C VAL A 10 25.86 -29.95 -10.91
N ALA A 11 25.59 -29.00 -11.81
CA ALA A 11 25.56 -27.58 -11.46
C ALA A 11 24.31 -27.32 -10.62
N SER A 12 24.47 -27.12 -9.32
CA SER A 12 23.41 -26.66 -8.43
C SER A 12 23.07 -25.20 -8.77
N SER A 13 22.08 -24.98 -9.63
CA SER A 13 21.50 -23.67 -9.86
C SER A 13 20.73 -23.26 -8.60
N SER A 14 21.30 -22.35 -7.81
CA SER A 14 20.58 -21.65 -6.75
C SER A 14 19.53 -20.76 -7.41
N LEU A 15 18.28 -21.23 -7.46
CA LEU A 15 17.16 -20.36 -7.83
C LEU A 15 17.10 -19.22 -6.81
N PRO A 16 17.05 -17.95 -7.24
CA PRO A 16 16.83 -16.86 -6.31
C PRO A 16 15.46 -17.09 -5.65
N SER A 17 15.46 -17.24 -4.33
CA SER A 17 14.24 -17.23 -3.54
C SER A 17 13.66 -15.82 -3.65
N VAL A 18 12.63 -15.64 -4.46
CA VAL A 18 11.87 -14.39 -4.47
C VAL A 18 11.04 -14.39 -3.19
N LEU A 19 11.56 -13.78 -2.13
CA LEU A 19 10.81 -13.62 -0.89
C LEU A 19 9.72 -12.58 -1.11
N ALA A 20 8.46 -12.98 -0.89
CA ALA A 20 7.37 -12.03 -0.71
C ALA A 20 7.64 -11.23 0.57
N ALA A 21 7.67 -9.90 0.47
CA ALA A 21 7.81 -9.02 1.62
C ALA A 21 6.44 -8.52 2.08
N VAL A 22 6.32 -8.27 3.39
CA VAL A 22 5.19 -7.51 3.95
C VAL A 22 5.68 -6.08 4.16
N HIS A 23 5.09 -5.13 3.43
CA HIS A 23 5.29 -3.71 3.63
C HIS A 23 4.20 -3.20 4.56
N GLU A 24 4.57 -2.98 5.80
CA GLU A 24 3.66 -2.51 6.85
C GLU A 24 3.94 -1.03 7.15
N MET A 25 2.90 -0.20 7.13
CA MET A 25 3.04 1.25 7.31
C MET A 25 1.96 1.82 8.22
N TRP A 26 2.35 2.82 9.00
CA TRP A 26 1.46 3.57 9.89
C TRP A 26 1.24 4.95 9.31
N TRP A 27 -0.01 5.24 8.98
CA TRP A 27 -0.43 6.49 8.34
C TRP A 27 -1.32 7.26 9.30
N ASP A 28 -0.84 8.40 9.78
CA ASP A 28 -1.65 9.36 10.51
C ASP A 28 -2.20 10.42 9.55
N VAL A 29 -3.51 10.36 9.29
CA VAL A 29 -4.23 11.31 8.44
C VAL A 29 -4.51 12.56 9.26
N THR A 30 -3.91 13.69 8.87
CA THR A 30 -3.95 14.91 9.70
C THR A 30 -3.97 16.19 8.86
N TYR A 31 -4.37 17.29 9.48
CA TYR A 31 -4.29 18.62 8.88
C TYR A 31 -2.87 19.17 8.93
N LEU A 32 -2.47 19.82 7.83
CA LEU A 32 -1.18 20.50 7.67
C LEU A 32 -1.42 21.85 7.02
N ASN A 33 -0.48 22.79 7.17
CA ASN A 33 -0.44 23.99 6.35
C ASN A 33 0.68 23.86 5.32
N THR A 34 0.39 24.10 4.05
CA THR A 34 1.37 24.09 2.96
C THR A 34 1.13 25.25 2.01
N ASN A 35 2.15 25.63 1.25
CA ASN A 35 2.07 26.68 0.22
C ASN A 35 2.55 26.12 -1.14
N PRO A 36 1.74 25.30 -1.81
CA PRO A 36 2.17 24.59 -3.02
C PRO A 36 2.30 25.48 -4.25
N ASP A 37 1.57 26.60 -4.30
CA ASP A 37 1.65 27.58 -5.40
C ASP A 37 2.68 28.68 -5.12
N GLY A 38 3.29 28.69 -3.94
CA GLY A 38 4.25 29.73 -3.51
C GLY A 38 3.60 31.07 -3.17
N LEU A 39 2.27 31.18 -3.19
CA LEU A 39 1.56 32.44 -2.97
C LEU A 39 1.05 32.56 -1.52
N HIS A 40 0.34 31.55 -1.02
CA HIS A 40 -0.26 31.58 0.31
C HIS A 40 -0.30 30.20 0.96
N GLU A 41 -0.03 30.16 2.27
CA GLU A 41 -0.29 28.97 3.07
C GLU A 41 -1.78 28.65 3.12
N ARG A 42 -2.10 27.37 2.95
CA ARG A 42 -3.46 26.83 3.02
C ARG A 42 -3.45 25.55 3.82
N ARG A 43 -4.56 25.29 4.52
CA ARG A 43 -4.80 24.02 5.18
C ARG A 43 -5.00 22.93 4.12
N VAL A 44 -4.29 21.82 4.27
CA VAL A 44 -4.41 20.60 3.48
C VAL A 44 -4.55 19.39 4.41
N ILE A 45 -4.96 18.24 3.86
CA ILE A 45 -4.93 16.96 4.55
C ILE A 45 -3.74 16.16 4.00
N GLY A 46 -2.85 15.73 4.88
CA GLY A 46 -1.69 14.92 4.52
C GLY A 46 -1.54 13.69 5.41
N ILE A 47 -0.45 12.97 5.20
CA ILE A 47 -0.11 11.74 5.93
C ILE A 47 1.22 11.96 6.64
N ASN A 48 1.28 11.65 7.94
CA ASN A 48 2.52 11.70 8.73
C ASN A 48 3.27 13.03 8.61
N GLY A 49 2.55 14.16 8.67
CA GLY A 49 3.18 15.48 8.56
C GLY A 49 3.58 15.90 7.14
N THR A 50 3.33 15.05 6.12
CA THR A 50 3.82 15.24 4.76
C THR A 50 2.68 15.44 3.76
N TRP A 51 2.87 16.38 2.83
CA TRP A 51 1.96 16.60 1.71
C TRP A 51 2.75 17.10 0.48
N PRO A 52 2.60 16.46 -0.69
CA PRO A 52 1.99 15.14 -0.88
C PRO A 52 2.81 14.05 -0.16
N PRO A 53 2.19 12.95 0.31
CA PRO A 53 2.93 11.83 0.87
C PRO A 53 3.88 11.19 -0.17
N PRO A 54 5.00 10.59 0.27
CA PRO A 54 5.91 9.92 -0.64
C PRO A 54 5.25 8.70 -1.29
N PRO A 55 5.68 8.30 -2.51
CA PRO A 55 5.16 7.10 -3.17
C PRO A 55 5.53 5.83 -2.39
N ILE A 56 4.69 4.81 -2.54
CA ILE A 56 4.92 3.46 -2.03
C ILE A 56 5.45 2.62 -3.20
N GLU A 57 6.59 1.96 -3.01
CA GLU A 57 7.18 1.05 -3.98
C GLU A 57 7.13 -0.37 -3.42
N VAL A 58 6.41 -1.27 -4.11
CA VAL A 58 6.25 -2.68 -3.74
C VAL A 58 6.42 -3.57 -4.98
N SER A 59 6.86 -4.80 -4.77
CA SER A 59 6.90 -5.82 -5.82
C SER A 59 5.53 -6.47 -5.98
N SER A 60 5.22 -7.00 -7.17
CA SER A 60 3.92 -7.63 -7.46
C SER A 60 3.63 -8.90 -6.64
N ASN A 61 4.63 -9.43 -5.93
CA ASN A 61 4.51 -10.57 -5.04
C ASN A 61 4.48 -10.19 -3.55
N ASP A 62 4.46 -8.91 -3.22
CA ASP A 62 4.45 -8.42 -1.84
C ASP A 62 3.03 -8.35 -1.26
N THR A 63 2.94 -8.08 0.04
CA THR A 63 1.71 -7.69 0.74
C THR A 63 1.89 -6.28 1.27
N LEU A 64 0.90 -5.40 1.09
CA LEU A 64 0.89 -4.05 1.65
C LEU A 64 -0.16 -3.94 2.76
N VAL A 65 0.26 -3.56 3.96
CA VAL A 65 -0.60 -3.33 5.13
C VAL A 65 -0.51 -1.87 5.55
N VAL A 66 -1.63 -1.16 5.55
CA VAL A 66 -1.71 0.27 5.90
C VAL A 66 -2.57 0.45 7.14
N HIS A 67 -1.96 0.82 8.27
CA HIS A 67 -2.65 1.22 9.48
C HIS A 67 -3.00 2.71 9.41
N ALA A 68 -4.21 3.02 8.98
CA ALA A 68 -4.69 4.39 8.87
C ALA A 68 -5.30 4.82 10.21
N ARG A 69 -4.69 5.82 10.86
CA ARG A 69 -5.27 6.56 11.99
C ARG A 69 -5.89 7.86 11.47
N ASN A 70 -7.13 8.12 11.84
CA ASN A 70 -7.79 9.38 11.52
C ASN A 70 -7.59 10.39 12.65
N SER A 71 -6.73 11.39 12.44
CA SER A 71 -6.54 12.52 13.36
C SER A 71 -7.24 13.81 12.88
N LEU A 72 -8.15 13.70 11.92
CA LEU A 72 -9.07 14.77 11.51
C LEU A 72 -10.25 14.88 12.48
N ASP A 73 -11.03 15.95 12.35
CA ASP A 73 -12.28 16.18 13.09
C ASP A 73 -13.53 15.62 12.38
N ILE A 74 -13.34 14.98 11.22
CA ILE A 74 -14.39 14.37 10.38
C ILE A 74 -14.04 12.92 10.01
N PRO A 75 -15.02 12.07 9.66
CA PRO A 75 -14.74 10.73 9.18
C PRO A 75 -13.94 10.73 7.86
N THR A 76 -13.06 9.75 7.69
CA THR A 76 -12.27 9.59 6.45
C THR A 76 -12.14 8.12 6.05
N SER A 77 -11.63 7.84 4.86
CA SER A 77 -11.29 6.49 4.39
C SER A 77 -10.19 6.57 3.34
N LEU A 78 -9.45 5.48 3.12
CA LEU A 78 -8.45 5.38 2.06
C LEU A 78 -8.92 4.40 0.98
N HIS A 79 -8.91 4.81 -0.28
CA HIS A 79 -9.16 3.97 -1.44
C HIS A 79 -7.89 3.76 -2.26
N HIS A 80 -7.63 2.51 -2.63
CA HIS A 80 -6.46 2.07 -3.40
C HIS A 80 -6.86 2.00 -4.87
N HIS A 81 -6.82 3.15 -5.54
CA HIS A 81 -7.40 3.33 -6.85
C HIS A 81 -6.76 2.41 -7.89
N GLY A 82 -7.60 1.63 -8.56
CA GLY A 82 -7.21 0.70 -9.61
C GLY A 82 -6.80 -0.69 -9.12
N MET A 83 -6.66 -0.90 -7.80
CA MET A 83 -6.38 -2.21 -7.23
C MET A 83 -7.64 -3.06 -7.15
N PHE A 84 -7.53 -4.33 -7.53
CA PHE A 84 -8.59 -5.32 -7.35
C PHE A 84 -8.56 -5.90 -5.94
N PHE A 85 -9.73 -6.02 -5.30
CA PHE A 85 -9.90 -6.61 -3.97
C PHE A 85 -10.69 -7.93 -4.02
N PRO A 86 -10.16 -9.01 -4.63
CA PRO A 86 -10.87 -10.28 -4.75
C PRO A 86 -11.16 -10.86 -3.37
N ASN A 87 -12.44 -11.11 -3.06
CA ASN A 87 -12.91 -11.60 -1.75
C ASN A 87 -12.54 -10.71 -0.55
N ARG A 88 -12.11 -9.46 -0.79
CA ARG A 88 -11.61 -8.53 0.23
C ARG A 88 -12.16 -7.10 0.04
N THR A 89 -13.35 -6.99 -0.55
CA THR A 89 -13.96 -5.70 -0.92
C THR A 89 -14.11 -4.73 0.26
N HIS A 90 -14.18 -5.21 1.50
CA HIS A 90 -14.24 -4.36 2.70
C HIS A 90 -12.96 -3.53 2.96
N PHE A 91 -11.84 -3.81 2.27
CA PHE A 91 -10.63 -2.98 2.28
C PHE A 91 -10.56 -1.99 1.11
N ASP A 92 -11.58 -1.92 0.26
CA ASP A 92 -11.57 -1.04 -0.92
C ASP A 92 -11.61 0.45 -0.58
N GLY A 93 -12.28 0.86 0.52
CA GLY A 93 -12.24 2.26 0.98
C GLY A 93 -13.43 3.14 0.61
N ALA A 94 -14.29 2.73 -0.32
CA ALA A 94 -15.49 3.47 -0.71
C ALA A 94 -16.55 3.55 0.40
N VAL A 95 -16.70 4.73 1.02
CA VAL A 95 -17.66 4.95 2.11
C VAL A 95 -19.10 4.76 1.65
N GLY A 96 -19.87 3.98 2.41
CA GLY A 96 -21.26 3.64 2.11
C GLY A 96 -21.44 2.52 1.09
N VAL A 97 -20.33 1.98 0.55
CA VAL A 97 -20.32 0.84 -0.37
C VAL A 97 -19.55 -0.33 0.23
N SER A 98 -18.26 -0.17 0.49
CA SER A 98 -17.40 -1.23 1.03
C SER A 98 -17.19 -1.13 2.54
N GLN A 99 -17.28 0.08 3.11
CA GLN A 99 -17.11 0.31 4.55
C GLN A 99 -17.80 1.59 5.03
N CYS A 100 -17.89 1.76 6.35
CA CYS A 100 -18.10 3.05 6.98
C CYS A 100 -16.80 3.87 7.00
N GLY A 101 -16.90 5.20 7.14
CA GLY A 101 -15.72 6.05 7.37
C GLY A 101 -15.09 5.78 8.74
N ILE A 102 -13.76 5.84 8.80
CA ILE A 102 -12.96 5.79 10.02
C ILE A 102 -13.31 7.02 10.87
N PRO A 103 -13.92 6.87 12.05
CA PRO A 103 -14.29 8.03 12.87
C PRO A 103 -13.07 8.80 13.38
N PRO A 104 -13.22 10.08 13.77
CA PRO A 104 -12.15 10.86 14.41
C PRO A 104 -11.51 10.12 15.59
N GLY A 105 -10.18 10.11 15.64
CA GLY A 105 -9.37 9.45 16.66
C GLY A 105 -9.30 7.92 16.57
N GLN A 106 -9.97 7.30 15.60
CA GLN A 106 -9.97 5.85 15.40
C GLN A 106 -8.99 5.43 14.30
N SER A 107 -8.75 4.12 14.22
CA SER A 107 -7.89 3.52 13.19
C SER A 107 -8.60 2.40 12.44
N PHE A 108 -8.17 2.17 11.21
CA PHE A 108 -8.52 1.01 10.40
C PHE A 108 -7.29 0.49 9.67
N THR A 109 -7.14 -0.83 9.64
CA THR A 109 -6.02 -1.49 8.96
C THR A 109 -6.50 -2.00 7.61
N TYR A 110 -5.88 -1.52 6.54
CA TYR A 110 -6.11 -1.98 5.17
C TYR A 110 -5.10 -3.06 4.83
N GLU A 111 -5.57 -4.24 4.39
CA GLU A 111 -4.74 -5.26 3.76
C GLU A 111 -4.94 -5.19 2.24
N VAL A 112 -3.97 -4.61 1.54
CA VAL A 112 -4.02 -4.43 0.08
C VAL A 112 -3.47 -5.68 -0.59
N PRO A 113 -4.28 -6.38 -1.41
CA PRO A 113 -3.95 -7.72 -1.91
C PRO A 113 -3.08 -7.65 -3.17
N ILE A 114 -1.87 -7.09 -3.07
CA ILE A 114 -0.97 -6.89 -4.21
C ILE A 114 -0.71 -8.22 -4.94
N LEU A 115 -0.29 -9.26 -4.22
CA LEU A 115 -0.08 -10.61 -4.77
C LEU A 115 -1.35 -11.18 -5.44
N GLU A 116 -2.50 -11.17 -4.76
CA GLU A 116 -3.72 -11.80 -5.29
C GLU A 116 -4.41 -10.99 -6.37
N SER A 117 -4.14 -9.69 -6.46
CA SER A 117 -4.61 -8.85 -7.56
C SER A 117 -3.95 -9.22 -8.90
N ALA A 118 -2.74 -9.79 -8.86
CA ALA A 118 -1.90 -10.05 -10.03
C ALA A 118 -1.71 -8.81 -10.93
N GLN A 119 -1.67 -7.63 -10.33
CA GLN A 119 -1.53 -6.35 -11.01
C GLN A 119 -0.09 -5.80 -10.90
N TRP A 120 0.32 -5.02 -11.90
CA TRP A 120 1.57 -4.26 -11.92
C TRP A 120 1.37 -2.95 -12.68
N GLY A 121 2.05 -1.90 -12.25
CA GLY A 121 1.94 -0.57 -12.85
C GLY A 121 1.94 0.52 -11.80
N SER A 122 1.45 1.71 -12.19
CA SER A 122 1.33 2.86 -11.30
C SER A 122 -0.11 3.03 -10.85
N TYR A 123 -0.31 3.06 -9.54
CA TYR A 123 -1.58 3.25 -8.86
C TYR A 123 -1.47 4.42 -7.88
N TRP A 124 -2.57 4.76 -7.20
CA TRP A 124 -2.55 5.83 -6.21
C TRP A 124 -3.56 5.56 -5.09
N ILE A 125 -3.24 6.04 -3.89
CA ILE A 125 -4.11 5.95 -2.72
C ILE A 125 -4.65 7.35 -2.46
N HIS A 126 -5.97 7.46 -2.30
CA HIS A 126 -6.61 8.74 -2.00
C HIS A 126 -7.76 8.59 -1.02
N ALA A 127 -8.17 9.71 -0.43
CA ALA A 127 -9.36 9.73 0.40
C ALA A 127 -10.60 9.41 -0.46
N HIS A 128 -11.49 8.55 0.03
CA HIS A 128 -12.82 8.33 -0.56
C HIS A 128 -13.96 8.79 0.37
N ALA A 129 -13.57 9.55 1.40
CA ALA A 129 -14.34 10.49 2.19
C ALA A 129 -13.36 11.51 2.80
N SER A 130 -13.64 12.80 2.64
CA SER A 130 -12.83 13.93 3.13
C SER A 130 -13.66 15.18 3.26
#